data_AF-A0A399E221-F1
#
_entry.id   AF-A0A399E221-F1
#
_cell.length_a   1.000
_cell.length_b   1.000
_cell.length_c   1.000
_cell.angle_alpha   90.00
_cell.angle_beta   90.00
_cell.angle_gamma   90.00
#
_symmetry.space_group_name_H-M   'P 1'
#
loop_
_entity.id
_entity.type
_entity.pdbx_description
1 polymer ?
#
loop_
_entity_poly.entity_id
_entity_poly.type
_entity_poly.pdbx_seq_one_letter_code
_entity_poly.pdbx_strand_id
1 'polypeptide(L)'
;MALLLLLLLGACAPRATEPQTNTALIQGPVGFYPSQPGLDWVYLPPRASIGDPPVRISVLGPTTFEGQPAIRYRLSGRGLERSYYRQVDASGVRLLGMEDFGRLQVTRYTPPIQEYPPQASLVVGARWGGQTREVIELRAGNNVTRVSDRVLDYTYTVLGKSNVTVPAGSFEVFRIAWEVRDPRNPNLREGFEIWFYPGVGEIYSSVNFGDQGGLSLIDRNFK
;
A
#
# COMPACT_ATOMS: atom_id res chain seq x y z
N MET A 1 -37.29 23.31 -56.53
CA MET A 1 -37.62 23.93 -55.24
C MET A 1 -38.44 22.93 -54.43
N ALA A 2 -37.82 22.19 -53.52
CA ALA A 2 -38.45 21.25 -52.58
C ALA A 2 -37.41 20.92 -51.50
N LEU A 3 -37.29 21.78 -50.48
CA LEU A 3 -37.82 21.64 -49.10
C LEU A 3 -37.10 20.58 -48.25
N LEU A 4 -36.30 21.10 -47.31
CA LEU A 4 -35.59 20.40 -46.25
C LEU A 4 -36.54 19.67 -45.30
N LEU A 5 -36.11 18.50 -44.82
CA LEU A 5 -36.60 17.89 -43.57
C LEU A 5 -35.39 17.38 -42.77
N LEU A 6 -34.86 18.26 -41.91
CA LEU A 6 -33.87 17.94 -40.88
C LEU A 6 -34.61 17.29 -39.69
N LEU A 7 -34.45 15.98 -39.54
CA LEU A 7 -34.85 15.22 -38.35
C LEU A 7 -33.85 15.49 -37.22
N LEU A 8 -34.23 16.38 -36.30
CA LEU A 8 -33.56 16.58 -35.02
C LEU A 8 -33.93 15.44 -34.06
N LEU A 9 -33.08 14.41 -34.01
CA LEU A 9 -33.13 13.40 -32.96
C LEU A 9 -32.55 14.00 -31.67
N GLY A 10 -33.44 14.44 -30.77
CA GLY A 10 -33.08 14.83 -29.41
C GLY A 10 -32.57 13.62 -28.63
N ALA A 11 -31.25 13.49 -28.52
CA ALA A 11 -30.62 12.50 -27.66
C ALA A 11 -30.82 12.88 -26.19
N CYS A 12 -31.73 12.19 -25.50
CA CYS A 12 -31.69 12.07 -24.04
C CYS A 12 -30.43 11.28 -23.68
N ALA A 13 -29.32 11.97 -23.40
CA ALA A 13 -28.19 11.34 -22.75
C ALA A 13 -28.55 11.10 -21.27
N PRO A 14 -28.51 9.85 -20.77
CA PRO A 14 -28.67 9.60 -19.35
C PRO A 14 -27.56 10.34 -18.60
N ARG A 15 -27.94 11.21 -17.68
CA ARG A 15 -27.02 11.89 -16.78
C ARG A 15 -26.29 10.80 -16.00
N ALA A 16 -24.98 10.67 -16.20
CA ALA A 16 -24.16 9.79 -15.39
C ALA A 16 -24.28 10.26 -13.94
N THR A 17 -25.05 9.52 -13.14
CA THR A 17 -25.03 9.68 -11.70
C THR A 17 -23.66 9.22 -11.25
N GLU A 18 -22.79 10.18 -10.90
CA GLU A 18 -21.52 9.87 -10.25
C GLU A 18 -21.81 8.98 -9.04
N PRO A 19 -21.16 7.80 -8.91
CA PRO A 19 -21.32 6.99 -7.73
C PRO A 19 -20.84 7.80 -6.52
N GLN A 20 -21.77 8.28 -5.69
CA GLN A 20 -21.42 8.84 -4.39
C GLN A 20 -20.75 7.74 -3.60
N THR A 21 -19.42 7.80 -3.51
CA THR A 21 -18.64 6.90 -2.68
C THR A 21 -18.78 7.41 -1.24
N ASN A 22 -19.97 7.25 -0.65
CA ASN A 22 -20.22 7.49 0.77
C ASN A 22 -19.43 6.45 1.58
N THR A 23 -18.11 6.64 1.67
CA THR A 23 -17.26 5.87 2.56
C THR A 23 -17.55 6.40 3.96
N ALA A 24 -18.21 5.60 4.80
CA ALA A 24 -18.55 6.03 6.16
C ALA A 24 -17.27 6.46 6.90
N LEU A 25 -17.30 7.67 7.45
CA LEU A 25 -16.19 8.23 8.22
C LEU A 25 -16.10 7.51 9.57
N ILE A 26 -15.03 6.77 9.80
CA ILE A 26 -14.76 6.09 11.07
C ILE A 26 -14.39 7.14 12.12
N GLN A 27 -15.16 7.18 13.20
CA GLN A 27 -14.93 8.04 14.36
C GLN A 27 -14.22 7.25 15.46
N GLY A 28 -13.35 7.93 16.21
CA GLY A 28 -12.62 7.35 17.35
C GLY A 28 -11.12 7.29 17.14
N PRO A 29 -10.34 6.93 18.18
CA PRO A 29 -8.90 6.92 18.10
C PRO A 29 -8.40 5.82 17.16
N VAL A 30 -7.62 6.20 16.16
CA VAL A 30 -6.88 5.26 15.33
C VAL A 30 -5.51 5.00 15.97
N GLY A 31 -5.11 3.73 16.03
CA GLY A 31 -3.83 3.32 16.61
C GLY A 31 -2.63 3.92 15.88
N PHE A 32 -1.48 4.00 16.55
CA PHE A 32 -0.23 4.56 16.02
C PHE A 32 0.16 3.94 14.67
N TYR A 33 0.01 2.62 14.55
CA TYR A 33 0.02 1.86 13.30
C TYR A 33 -1.42 1.46 12.97
N PRO A 34 -2.11 2.15 12.05
CA PRO A 34 -3.52 1.89 11.79
C PRO A 34 -3.78 0.48 11.24
N SER A 35 -4.63 -0.27 11.93
CA SER A 35 -4.94 -1.67 11.59
C SER A 35 -6.38 -2.08 11.90
N GLN A 36 -7.25 -1.11 12.19
CA GLN A 36 -8.66 -1.37 12.46
C GLN A 36 -9.37 -1.77 11.15
N PRO A 37 -10.22 -2.82 11.15
CA PRO A 37 -11.04 -3.17 10.00
C PRO A 37 -11.90 -1.99 9.51
N GLY A 38 -12.02 -1.86 8.20
CA GLY A 38 -12.81 -0.81 7.54
C GLY A 38 -12.06 0.50 7.31
N LEU A 39 -10.82 0.66 7.80
CA LEU A 39 -10.00 1.81 7.43
C LEU A 39 -9.61 1.73 5.96
N ASP A 40 -9.76 2.85 5.27
CA ASP A 40 -9.49 3.04 3.86
C ASP A 40 -8.55 4.23 3.64
N TRP A 41 -7.61 4.03 2.73
CA TRP A 41 -6.77 5.06 2.15
C TRP A 41 -6.94 5.07 0.64
N VAL A 42 -6.96 6.25 0.05
CA VAL A 42 -7.02 6.45 -1.39
C VAL A 42 -5.78 7.19 -1.84
N TYR A 43 -5.09 6.64 -2.83
CA TYR A 43 -3.83 7.16 -3.33
C TYR A 43 -3.87 7.39 -4.83
N LEU A 44 -3.05 8.34 -5.27
CA LEU A 44 -2.66 8.52 -6.66
C LEU A 44 -1.15 8.32 -6.81
N PRO A 45 -0.67 7.80 -7.95
CA PRO A 45 0.72 7.95 -8.33
C PRO A 45 1.14 9.44 -8.29
N PRO A 46 2.38 9.79 -7.89
CA PRO A 46 2.81 11.18 -7.65
C PRO A 46 2.57 12.21 -8.75
N ARG A 47 2.31 11.78 -10.00
CA ARG A 47 2.06 12.64 -11.17
C ARG A 47 0.70 12.41 -11.83
N ALA A 48 -0.11 11.53 -11.27
CA ALA A 48 -1.46 11.32 -11.76
C ALA A 48 -2.32 12.56 -11.47
N SER A 49 -3.22 12.89 -12.38
CA SER A 49 -4.17 13.98 -12.17
C SER A 49 -5.18 13.57 -11.10
N ILE A 50 -5.75 14.54 -10.37
CA ILE A 50 -6.75 14.27 -9.30
C ILE A 50 -7.95 13.46 -9.83
N GLY A 51 -8.31 13.62 -11.11
CA GLY A 51 -9.38 12.85 -11.76
C GLY A 51 -8.98 11.46 -12.27
N ASP A 52 -7.71 11.08 -12.19
CA ASP A 52 -7.26 9.77 -12.64
C ASP A 52 -7.78 8.66 -11.70
N PRO A 53 -8.01 7.43 -12.21
CA PRO A 53 -8.42 6.32 -11.36
C PRO A 53 -7.40 6.08 -10.23
N PRO A 54 -7.83 6.10 -8.95
CA PRO A 54 -6.95 5.93 -7.82
C PRO A 54 -6.64 4.45 -7.53
N VAL A 55 -5.75 4.24 -6.58
CA VAL A 55 -5.54 2.96 -5.90
C VAL A 55 -6.03 3.09 -4.46
N ARG A 56 -6.68 2.06 -3.93
CA ARG A 56 -7.20 2.01 -2.56
C ARG A 56 -6.47 0.95 -1.75
N ILE A 57 -6.09 1.29 -0.52
CA ILE A 57 -5.72 0.33 0.52
C ILE A 57 -6.88 0.25 1.52
N SER A 58 -7.30 -0.96 1.86
CA SER A 58 -8.38 -1.22 2.82
C SER A 58 -7.95 -2.24 3.86
N VAL A 59 -8.27 -2.04 5.14
CA VAL A 59 -8.13 -3.08 6.16
C VAL A 59 -9.37 -3.97 6.14
N LEU A 60 -9.22 -5.22 5.75
CA LEU A 60 -10.32 -6.20 5.75
C LEU A 60 -10.54 -6.80 7.14
N GLY A 61 -9.47 -6.93 7.92
CA GLY A 61 -9.51 -7.35 9.32
C GLY A 61 -8.78 -8.67 9.61
N PRO A 62 -9.03 -9.27 10.79
CA PRO A 62 -8.35 -10.48 11.24
C PRO A 62 -8.55 -11.67 10.30
N THR A 63 -7.50 -12.45 10.08
CA THR A 63 -7.48 -13.67 9.26
C THR A 63 -6.30 -14.56 9.65
N THR A 64 -6.03 -15.59 8.85
CA THR A 64 -4.82 -16.40 8.93
C THR A 64 -4.06 -16.38 7.60
N PHE A 65 -2.73 -16.36 7.66
CA PHE A 65 -1.86 -16.55 6.51
C PHE A 65 -0.85 -17.65 6.82
N GLU A 66 -0.86 -18.73 6.03
CA GLU A 66 0.06 -19.87 6.20
C GLU A 66 0.05 -20.42 7.65
N GLY A 67 -1.14 -20.53 8.24
CA GLY A 67 -1.35 -21.01 9.60
C GLY A 67 -1.04 -20.00 10.72
N GLN A 68 -0.60 -18.78 10.39
CA GLN A 68 -0.31 -17.74 11.38
C GLN A 68 -1.44 -16.70 11.44
N PRO A 69 -1.80 -16.19 12.64
CA PRO A 69 -2.72 -15.06 12.77
C PRO A 69 -2.19 -13.80 12.06
N ALA A 70 -3.08 -13.11 11.35
CA ALA A 70 -2.76 -11.93 10.56
C ALA A 70 -3.93 -10.94 10.52
N ILE A 71 -3.64 -9.71 10.10
CA ILE A 71 -4.60 -8.72 9.63
C ILE A 71 -4.39 -8.58 8.13
N ARG A 72 -5.48 -8.70 7.36
CA ARG A 72 -5.44 -8.58 5.91
C ARG A 72 -5.68 -7.14 5.48
N TYR A 73 -4.75 -6.60 4.71
CA TYR A 73 -4.89 -5.35 3.99
C TYR A 73 -5.06 -5.67 2.51
N ARG A 74 -5.93 -4.95 1.80
CA ARG A 74 -6.17 -5.11 0.35
C ARG A 74 -5.77 -3.85 -0.38
N LEU A 75 -4.90 -3.99 -1.37
CA LEU A 75 -4.62 -2.97 -2.38
C LEU A 75 -5.45 -3.29 -3.63
N SER A 76 -6.22 -2.32 -4.10
CA SER A 76 -7.08 -2.48 -5.28
C SER A 76 -7.13 -1.23 -6.15
N GLY A 77 -7.40 -1.39 -7.44
CA GLY A 77 -7.53 -0.28 -8.39
C GLY A 77 -6.40 -0.25 -9.42
N ARG A 78 -6.65 0.39 -10.57
CA ARG A 78 -5.71 0.44 -11.71
C ARG A 78 -5.21 -0.94 -12.16
N GLY A 79 -6.07 -1.96 -12.11
CA GLY A 79 -5.71 -3.35 -12.45
C GLY A 79 -4.86 -4.07 -11.40
N LEU A 80 -4.58 -3.43 -10.26
CA LEU A 80 -3.94 -4.06 -9.11
C LEU A 80 -5.01 -4.71 -8.24
N GLU A 81 -4.71 -5.92 -7.78
CA GLU A 81 -5.47 -6.64 -6.77
C GLU A 81 -4.48 -7.47 -5.94
N ARG A 82 -4.15 -6.97 -4.75
CA ARG A 82 -3.15 -7.58 -3.87
C ARG A 82 -3.61 -7.58 -2.42
N SER A 83 -3.29 -8.61 -1.68
CA SER A 83 -3.44 -8.65 -0.23
C SER A 83 -2.09 -8.68 0.48
N TYR A 84 -1.96 -7.91 1.55
CA TYR A 84 -0.83 -7.95 2.47
C TYR A 84 -1.29 -8.52 3.81
N TYR A 85 -0.49 -9.41 4.37
CA TYR A 85 -0.80 -10.10 5.63
C TYR A 85 0.17 -9.62 6.70
N ARG A 86 -0.34 -8.83 7.65
CA ARG A 86 0.47 -8.17 8.68
C ARG A 86 0.12 -8.64 10.07
N GLN A 87 1.10 -8.64 10.97
CA GLN A 87 0.87 -8.65 12.41
C GLN A 87 1.13 -7.24 12.94
N VAL A 88 0.24 -6.76 13.80
CA VAL A 88 0.35 -5.43 14.41
C VAL A 88 0.16 -5.60 15.91
N ASP A 89 1.20 -5.29 16.67
CA ASP A 89 1.21 -5.37 18.13
C ASP A 89 2.19 -4.35 18.75
N ALA A 90 2.47 -4.46 20.05
CA ALA A 90 3.35 -3.53 20.77
C ALA A 90 4.80 -3.52 20.25
N SER A 91 5.24 -4.58 19.56
CA SER A 91 6.55 -4.66 18.93
C SER A 91 6.61 -4.05 17.51
N GLY A 92 5.49 -3.49 17.03
CA GLY A 92 5.38 -2.80 15.76
C GLY A 92 4.57 -3.56 14.73
N VAL A 93 4.99 -3.46 13.46
CA VAL A 93 4.32 -4.09 12.31
C VAL A 93 5.26 -5.08 11.64
N ARG A 94 4.79 -6.31 11.46
CA ARG A 94 5.49 -7.36 10.70
C ARG A 94 4.69 -7.82 9.51
N LEU A 95 5.32 -7.91 8.35
CA LEU A 95 4.76 -8.46 7.12
C LEU A 95 5.09 -9.96 7.02
N LEU A 96 4.06 -10.79 7.05
CA LEU A 96 4.16 -12.24 6.88
C LEU A 96 4.33 -12.62 5.40
N GLY A 97 3.64 -11.89 4.52
CA GLY A 97 3.59 -12.20 3.11
C GLY A 97 2.52 -11.41 2.37
N MET A 98 2.35 -11.74 1.10
CA MET A 98 1.39 -11.10 0.21
C MET A 98 0.84 -12.07 -0.83
N GLU A 99 -0.35 -11.76 -1.34
CA GLU A 99 -0.99 -12.46 -2.45
C GLU A 99 -1.29 -11.46 -3.56
N ASP A 100 -0.77 -11.68 -4.76
CA ASP A 100 -1.07 -10.89 -5.96
C ASP A 100 -2.01 -11.70 -6.85
N PHE A 101 -3.30 -11.35 -6.85
CA PHE A 101 -4.34 -12.12 -7.51
C PHE A 101 -4.26 -12.00 -9.03
N GLY A 102 -3.77 -10.88 -9.55
CA GLY A 102 -3.54 -10.71 -11.00
C GLY A 102 -2.43 -11.60 -11.53
N ARG A 103 -1.48 -12.00 -10.68
CA ARG A 103 -0.35 -12.88 -11.02
C ARG A 103 -0.49 -14.29 -10.49
N LEU A 104 -1.57 -14.60 -9.77
CA LEU A 104 -1.73 -15.86 -9.03
C LEU A 104 -0.53 -16.17 -8.12
N GLN A 105 0.10 -15.13 -7.57
CA GLN A 105 1.37 -15.23 -6.88
C GLN A 105 1.17 -15.11 -5.36
N VAL A 106 1.76 -16.03 -4.61
CA VAL A 106 1.85 -15.97 -3.14
C VAL A 106 3.31 -15.80 -2.76
N THR A 107 3.61 -14.76 -2.00
CA THR A 107 4.94 -14.48 -1.46
C THR A 107 4.93 -14.61 0.04
N ARG A 108 5.92 -15.29 0.61
CA ARG A 108 6.05 -15.54 2.05
C ARG A 108 7.42 -15.07 2.52
N TYR A 109 7.47 -14.53 3.74
CA TYR A 109 8.70 -14.08 4.40
C TYR A 109 8.92 -14.87 5.69
N THR A 110 10.10 -15.45 5.86
CA THR A 110 10.45 -16.23 7.05
C THR A 110 11.89 -15.96 7.49
N PRO A 111 12.12 -15.30 8.65
CA PRO A 111 11.12 -14.68 9.52
C PRO A 111 10.34 -13.53 8.82
N PRO A 112 9.17 -13.12 9.34
CA PRO A 112 8.43 -11.97 8.82
C PRO A 112 9.30 -10.70 8.75
N ILE A 113 9.05 -9.84 7.77
CA ILE A 113 9.74 -8.55 7.63
C ILE A 113 9.20 -7.57 8.68
N GLN A 114 10.06 -6.95 9.48
CA GLN A 114 9.66 -5.86 10.38
C GLN A 114 9.52 -4.56 9.57
N GLU A 115 8.29 -4.21 9.16
CA GLU A 115 8.00 -2.99 8.37
C GLU A 115 8.12 -1.72 9.24
N TYR A 116 7.63 -1.76 10.48
CA TYR A 116 7.71 -0.63 11.43
C TYR A 116 8.11 -1.12 12.82
N PRO A 117 8.97 -0.39 13.57
CA PRO A 117 9.47 -0.81 14.88
C PRO A 117 8.40 -0.62 15.98
N PRO A 118 8.69 -0.89 17.26
CA PRO A 118 7.84 -0.41 18.35
C PRO A 118 7.67 1.11 18.29
N GLN A 119 6.50 1.64 18.69
CA GLN A 119 6.19 3.07 18.61
C GLN A 119 7.27 3.95 19.25
N ALA A 120 7.75 3.59 20.45
CA ALA A 120 8.77 4.36 21.18
C ALA A 120 10.15 4.36 20.48
N SER A 121 10.36 3.46 19.52
CA SER A 121 11.61 3.33 18.76
C SER A 121 11.55 4.04 17.40
N LEU A 122 10.39 4.56 16.99
CA LEU A 122 10.27 5.35 15.76
C LEU A 122 10.72 6.80 16.02
N VAL A 123 12.04 7.00 15.99
CA VAL A 123 12.69 8.30 16.17
C VAL A 123 13.68 8.57 15.04
N VAL A 124 14.03 9.84 14.81
CA VAL A 124 15.04 10.22 13.80
C VAL A 124 16.37 9.50 14.08
N GLY A 125 16.98 8.94 13.03
CA GLY A 125 18.20 8.15 13.12
C GLY A 125 17.99 6.69 13.52
N ALA A 126 16.78 6.27 13.91
CA ALA A 126 16.50 4.88 14.21
C ALA A 126 16.71 3.99 12.98
N ARG A 127 17.27 2.80 13.20
CA ARG A 127 17.55 1.80 12.16
C ARG A 127 17.10 0.42 12.65
N TRP A 128 16.38 -0.30 11.82
CA TRP A 128 15.96 -1.68 12.08
C TRP A 128 16.00 -2.48 10.79
N GLY A 129 16.06 -3.80 10.90
CA GLY A 129 16.15 -4.67 9.74
C GLY A 129 16.50 -6.08 10.15
N GLY A 130 16.84 -6.89 9.16
CA GLY A 130 17.24 -8.25 9.38
C GLY A 130 17.36 -9.01 8.09
N GLN A 131 17.37 -10.33 8.22
CA GLN A 131 17.39 -11.24 7.12
C GLN A 131 16.06 -12.01 7.07
N THR A 132 15.52 -12.20 5.88
CA THR A 132 14.33 -13.02 5.66
C THR A 132 14.53 -13.96 4.48
N ARG A 133 13.93 -15.14 4.53
CA ARG A 133 13.77 -16.00 3.37
C ARG A 133 12.47 -15.63 2.66
N GLU A 134 12.60 -15.14 1.43
CA GLU A 134 11.49 -14.92 0.51
C GLU A 134 11.25 -16.19 -0.31
N VAL A 135 10.03 -16.71 -0.25
CA VAL A 135 9.55 -17.76 -1.14
C VAL A 135 8.37 -17.23 -1.94
N ILE A 136 8.49 -17.32 -3.27
CA ILE A 136 7.43 -16.94 -4.20
C ILE A 136 6.91 -18.19 -4.91
N GLU A 137 5.60 -18.39 -4.86
CA GLU A 137 4.89 -19.48 -5.51
C GLU A 137 3.80 -18.94 -6.43
N LEU A 138 3.63 -19.54 -7.60
CA LEU A 138 2.44 -19.39 -8.42
C LEU A 138 1.44 -20.47 -8.02
N ARG A 139 0.19 -20.09 -7.79
CA ARG A 139 -0.90 -20.99 -7.39
C ARG A 139 -2.05 -20.89 -8.39
N ALA A 140 -2.12 -21.86 -9.30
CA ALA A 140 -3.18 -21.96 -10.30
C ALA A 140 -4.02 -23.21 -10.04
N GLY A 141 -5.19 -23.03 -9.42
CA GLY A 141 -6.01 -24.14 -8.92
C GLY A 141 -5.23 -24.95 -7.88
N ASN A 142 -5.10 -26.26 -8.11
CA ASN A 142 -4.34 -27.15 -7.22
C ASN A 142 -2.83 -27.21 -7.55
N ASN A 143 -2.39 -26.54 -8.61
CA ASN A 143 -0.98 -26.54 -9.01
C ASN A 143 -0.22 -25.44 -8.27
N VAL A 144 0.89 -25.81 -7.64
CA VAL A 144 1.80 -24.89 -6.96
C VAL A 144 3.19 -25.00 -7.58
N THR A 145 3.68 -23.90 -8.13
CA THR A 145 5.01 -23.81 -8.74
C THR A 145 5.85 -22.79 -8.00
N ARG A 146 6.98 -23.20 -7.43
CA ARG A 146 7.93 -22.28 -6.80
C ARG A 146 8.70 -21.54 -7.89
N VAL A 147 8.61 -20.21 -7.90
CA VAL A 147 9.30 -19.34 -8.88
C VAL A 147 10.47 -18.59 -8.26
N SER A 148 10.51 -18.44 -6.94
CA SER A 148 11.65 -17.88 -6.24
C SER A 148 11.80 -18.47 -4.85
N ASP A 149 13.06 -18.56 -4.41
CA ASP A 149 13.47 -19.03 -3.10
C ASP A 149 14.83 -18.41 -2.79
N ARG A 150 14.82 -17.33 -2.02
CA ARG A 150 16.05 -16.57 -1.75
C ARG A 150 16.04 -15.97 -0.37
N VAL A 151 17.23 -15.58 0.05
CA VAL A 151 17.45 -14.86 1.29
C VAL A 151 17.63 -13.38 0.94
N LEU A 152 16.97 -12.50 1.67
CA LEU A 152 17.05 -11.06 1.51
C LEU A 152 17.54 -10.44 2.81
N ASP A 153 18.51 -9.54 2.71
CA ASP A 153 18.81 -8.60 3.79
C ASP A 153 17.99 -7.33 3.53
N TYR A 154 17.29 -6.86 4.55
CA TYR A 154 16.53 -5.61 4.47
C TYR A 154 16.90 -4.68 5.61
N THR A 155 16.81 -3.38 5.38
CA THR A 155 17.03 -2.37 6.41
C THR A 155 16.15 -1.15 6.19
N TYR A 156 15.57 -0.65 7.27
CA TYR A 156 14.88 0.62 7.34
C TYR A 156 15.70 1.62 8.16
N THR A 157 15.70 2.89 7.76
CA THR A 157 16.37 3.99 8.48
C THR A 157 15.49 5.23 8.49
N VAL A 158 15.21 5.80 9.66
CA VAL A 158 14.52 7.10 9.76
C VAL A 158 15.52 8.22 9.44
N LEU A 159 15.41 8.79 8.24
CA LEU A 159 16.29 9.83 7.74
C LEU A 159 16.07 11.17 8.46
N GLY A 160 14.84 11.45 8.87
CA GLY A 160 14.46 12.74 9.44
C GLY A 160 12.95 12.93 9.48
N LYS A 161 12.54 14.17 9.72
CA LYS A 161 11.16 14.62 9.60
C LYS A 161 11.04 15.65 8.48
N SER A 162 9.89 15.70 7.82
CA SER A 162 9.58 16.72 6.82
C SER A 162 8.12 17.11 6.87
N ASN A 163 7.83 18.37 6.60
CA ASN A 163 6.46 18.78 6.27
C ASN A 163 6.15 18.37 4.83
N VAL A 164 4.99 17.76 4.64
CA VAL A 164 4.46 17.38 3.32
C VAL A 164 3.03 17.86 3.21
N THR A 165 2.70 18.40 2.03
CA THR A 165 1.33 18.71 1.64
C THR A 165 0.93 17.80 0.49
N VAL A 166 -0.13 17.02 0.71
CA VAL A 166 -0.82 16.19 -0.28
C VAL A 166 -2.30 16.60 -0.33
N PRO A 167 -3.11 16.14 -1.31
CA PRO A 167 -4.53 16.50 -1.34
C PRO A 167 -5.30 16.12 -0.05
N ALA A 168 -4.87 15.07 0.66
CA ALA A 168 -5.45 14.66 1.94
C ALA A 168 -5.06 15.53 3.16
N GLY A 169 -4.24 16.57 2.98
CA GLY A 169 -3.84 17.50 4.03
C GLY A 169 -2.32 17.71 4.14
N SER A 170 -1.92 18.38 5.23
CA SER A 170 -0.50 18.62 5.55
C SER A 170 -0.08 17.82 6.78
N PHE A 171 1.11 17.22 6.74
CA PHE A 171 1.62 16.30 7.75
C PHE A 171 3.11 16.56 8.02
N GLU A 172 3.53 16.52 9.29
CA GLU A 172 4.94 16.37 9.66
C GLU A 172 5.27 14.88 9.72
N VAL A 173 5.84 14.33 8.64
CA VAL A 173 6.06 12.89 8.48
C VAL A 173 7.48 12.49 8.86
N PHE A 174 7.64 11.24 9.30
CA PHE A 174 8.93 10.57 9.32
C PHE A 174 9.30 10.14 7.90
N ARG A 175 10.48 10.54 7.42
CA ARG A 175 11.06 10.05 6.18
C ARG A 175 11.88 8.80 6.47
N ILE A 176 11.50 7.67 5.89
CA ILE A 176 12.07 6.35 6.18
C ILE A 176 12.63 5.79 4.88
N ALA A 177 13.95 5.58 4.82
CA ALA A 177 14.57 4.80 3.75
C ALA A 177 14.35 3.32 4.02
N TRP A 178 14.00 2.56 2.99
CA TRP A 178 13.98 1.10 3.01
C TRP A 178 14.90 0.58 1.91
N GLU A 179 15.85 -0.26 2.28
CA GLU A 179 16.76 -0.94 1.36
C GLU A 179 16.57 -2.45 1.46
N VAL A 180 16.57 -3.14 0.32
CA VAL A 180 16.57 -4.60 0.22
C VAL A 180 17.68 -5.04 -0.71
N ARG A 181 18.41 -6.09 -0.33
CA ARG A 181 19.44 -6.71 -1.16
C ARG A 181 19.38 -8.23 -1.09
N ASP A 182 19.71 -8.89 -2.18
CA ASP A 182 20.01 -10.33 -2.18
C ASP A 182 21.53 -10.54 -2.05
N PRO A 183 22.04 -11.14 -0.96
CA PRO A 183 23.47 -11.34 -0.77
C PRO A 183 24.10 -12.28 -1.80
N ARG A 184 23.30 -13.09 -2.51
CA ARG A 184 23.75 -14.00 -3.57
C ARG A 184 23.60 -13.42 -4.97
N ASN A 185 22.83 -12.35 -5.11
CA ASN A 185 22.66 -11.64 -6.37
C ASN A 185 22.90 -10.13 -6.16
N PRO A 186 24.15 -9.66 -6.32
CA PRO A 186 24.49 -8.26 -6.08
C PRO A 186 23.78 -7.26 -7.02
N ASN A 187 23.18 -7.74 -8.12
CA ASN A 187 22.39 -6.91 -9.02
C ASN A 187 20.96 -6.66 -8.49
N LEU A 188 20.50 -7.44 -7.51
CA LEU A 188 19.23 -7.22 -6.84
C LEU A 188 19.46 -6.36 -5.61
N ARG A 189 19.40 -5.05 -5.83
CA ARG A 189 19.37 -4.03 -4.79
C ARG A 189 18.27 -3.02 -5.12
N GLU A 190 17.34 -2.85 -4.19
CA GLU A 190 16.22 -1.93 -4.33
C GLU A 190 16.22 -0.96 -3.16
N GLY A 191 15.85 0.30 -3.43
CA GLY A 191 15.72 1.35 -2.44
C GLY A 191 14.37 2.03 -2.58
N PHE A 192 13.75 2.35 -1.45
CA PHE A 192 12.46 3.05 -1.38
C PHE A 192 12.53 4.12 -0.31
N GLU A 193 11.69 5.13 -0.45
CA GLU A 193 11.42 6.08 0.62
C GLU A 193 9.94 6.06 0.99
N ILE A 194 9.66 5.98 2.29
CA ILE A 194 8.33 5.94 2.87
C ILE A 194 8.19 7.16 3.79
N TRP A 195 7.10 7.90 3.62
CA TRP A 195 6.80 9.11 4.38
C TRP A 195 5.62 8.79 5.28
N PHE A 196 5.91 8.49 6.55
CA PHE A 196 4.97 7.92 7.50
C PHE A 196 4.49 8.96 8.52
N TYR A 197 3.19 9.02 8.79
CA TYR A 197 2.60 9.83 9.84
C TYR A 197 1.87 8.94 10.87
N PRO A 198 2.20 9.02 12.17
CA PRO A 198 1.49 8.28 13.21
C PRO A 198 -0.02 8.47 13.21
N GLY A 199 -0.78 7.39 13.36
CA GLY A 199 -2.24 7.43 13.34
C GLY A 199 -2.86 7.57 11.95
N VAL A 200 -2.05 7.82 10.90
CA VAL A 200 -2.51 7.81 9.51
C VAL A 200 -1.84 6.71 8.70
N GLY A 201 -0.55 6.45 8.87
CA GLY A 201 0.21 5.49 8.07
C GLY A 201 1.06 6.17 6.99
N GLU A 202 1.19 5.50 5.85
CA GLU A 202 1.94 6.02 4.71
C GLU A 202 1.19 7.20 4.05
N ILE A 203 1.81 8.37 4.04
CA ILE A 203 1.30 9.57 3.37
C ILE A 203 1.78 9.63 1.92
N TYR A 204 3.03 9.24 1.73
CA TYR A 204 3.69 9.24 0.44
C TYR A 204 4.74 8.13 0.41
N SER A 205 4.98 7.56 -0.77
CA SER A 205 6.15 6.71 -1.02
C SER A 205 6.79 7.05 -2.35
N SER A 206 8.07 6.74 -2.47
CA SER A 206 8.80 6.78 -3.73
C SER A 206 9.65 5.53 -3.93
N VAL A 207 9.81 5.15 -5.21
CA VAL A 207 10.71 4.06 -5.62
C VAL A 207 12.05 4.66 -6.05
N ASN A 208 13.15 4.07 -5.60
CA ASN A 208 14.53 4.50 -5.90
C ASN A 208 14.82 5.98 -5.63
N PHE A 209 14.21 6.54 -4.58
CA PHE A 209 14.37 7.94 -4.18
C PHE A 209 14.04 8.95 -5.31
N GLY A 210 13.20 8.56 -6.28
CA GLY A 210 12.79 9.42 -7.39
C GLY A 210 11.27 9.58 -7.48
N ASP A 211 10.83 10.72 -8.00
CA ASP A 211 9.40 11.09 -8.09
C ASP A 211 8.63 10.34 -9.20
N GLN A 212 9.23 9.31 -9.80
CA GLN A 212 8.69 8.59 -10.97
C GLN A 212 7.88 7.34 -10.60
N GLY A 213 8.02 6.84 -9.37
CA GLY A 213 7.24 5.71 -8.83
C GLY A 213 6.83 6.00 -7.40
N GLY A 214 5.71 5.43 -6.94
CA GLY A 214 5.21 5.67 -5.58
C GLY A 214 3.70 5.91 -5.50
N LEU A 215 3.24 6.31 -4.32
CA LEU A 215 1.85 6.66 -4.01
C LEU A 215 1.80 7.97 -3.21
N SER A 216 0.75 8.77 -3.41
CA SER A 216 0.48 10.02 -2.70
C SER A 216 -0.95 10.00 -2.18
N LEU A 217 -1.14 10.23 -0.88
CA LEU A 217 -2.43 10.15 -0.22
C LEU A 217 -3.36 11.28 -0.67
N ILE A 218 -4.51 10.92 -1.22
CA ILE A 218 -5.51 11.89 -1.66
C ILE A 218 -6.75 11.94 -0.79
N ASP A 219 -7.09 10.82 -0.13
CA ASP A 219 -8.23 10.77 0.79
C ASP A 219 -8.09 9.59 1.77
N ARG A 220 -8.84 9.63 2.88
CA ARG A 220 -8.99 8.55 3.85
C ARG A 220 -10.31 8.66 4.60
N ASN A 221 -10.87 7.53 5.05
CA ASN A 221 -12.16 7.53 5.76
C ASN A 221 -12.04 7.63 7.29
N PHE A 222 -10.97 8.23 7.81
CA PHE A 222 -10.74 8.38 9.25
C PHE A 222 -9.85 9.59 9.54
N LYS A 223 -9.84 10.07 10.79
CA LYS A 223 -9.10 11.28 11.17
C LYS A 223 -7.95 10.98 12.11
#